data_AF-W3VAH8-F1
#
_entry.id   AF-W3VAH8-F1
#
_cell.length_a   1.000
_cell.length_b   1.000
_cell.length_c   1.000
_cell.angle_alpha   90.00
_cell.angle_beta   90.00
_cell.angle_gamma   90.00
#
_symmetry.space_group_name_H-M   'P 1'
#
loop_
_entity.id
_entity.type
_entity.pdbx_description
1 polymer ?
#
loop_
_entity_poly.entity_id
_entity_poly.type
_entity_poly.pdbx_seq_one_letter_code
_entity_poly.pdbx_strand_id
1 'polypeptide(L)'
;MAYNGTANISIPVSNLGVYSKAEVDSRVNAKGNKNTANRSANGWWECGDTNLIIQWVRVQAGRQTWSKVTYPFAFKAHVLGYVASMASVSTGTGHTVVRNVTLSSFEYQAGTASNDETPFVHIMFWGQ
;
A
#
# COMPACT_ATOMS: atom_id res chain seq x y z
N MET A 1 11.79 -15.31 -65.03
CA MET A 1 12.16 -13.93 -64.65
C MET A 1 12.73 -13.98 -63.25
N ALA A 2 13.95 -13.47 -63.03
CA ALA A 2 14.62 -13.51 -61.73
C ALA A 2 14.04 -12.44 -60.79
N TYR A 3 13.91 -12.75 -59.50
CA TYR A 3 13.52 -11.77 -58.48
C TYR A 3 14.54 -10.61 -58.43
N ASN A 4 14.08 -9.36 -58.53
CA ASN A 4 14.93 -8.17 -58.65
C ASN A 4 14.95 -7.28 -57.39
N GLY A 5 14.26 -7.66 -56.31
CA GLY A 5 14.31 -6.98 -55.02
C GLY A 5 13.76 -5.56 -54.95
N THR A 6 13.19 -5.02 -56.04
CA THR A 6 12.73 -3.61 -56.09
C THR A 6 11.22 -3.44 -55.95
N ALA A 7 10.46 -4.54 -55.98
CA ALA A 7 9.02 -4.51 -55.79
C ALA A 7 8.65 -4.55 -54.30
N ASN A 8 7.66 -3.75 -53.90
CA ASN A 8 7.07 -3.82 -52.57
C ASN A 8 6.40 -5.19 -52.37
N ILE A 9 6.68 -5.84 -51.24
CA ILE A 9 5.99 -7.05 -50.82
C ILE A 9 4.84 -6.65 -49.92
N SER A 10 3.61 -6.89 -50.37
CA SER A 10 2.42 -6.69 -49.56
C SER A 10 2.16 -7.94 -48.71
N ILE A 11 2.34 -7.84 -47.39
CA ILE A 11 2.06 -8.94 -46.46
C ILE A 11 0.72 -8.65 -45.77
N PRO A 12 -0.30 -9.52 -45.89
CA PRO A 12 -1.55 -9.37 -45.17
C PRO A 12 -1.31 -9.39 -43.66
N VAL A 13 -1.99 -8.51 -42.91
CA VAL A 13 -1.84 -8.39 -41.46
C VAL A 13 -2.14 -9.70 -40.72
N SER A 14 -3.05 -10.52 -41.26
CA SER A 14 -3.37 -11.87 -40.76
C SER A 14 -2.16 -12.82 -40.73
N ASN A 15 -1.15 -12.57 -41.58
CA ASN A 15 0.01 -13.44 -41.74
C ASN A 15 1.22 -12.93 -40.95
N LEU A 16 1.11 -11.77 -40.29
CA LEU A 16 2.20 -11.19 -39.50
C LEU A 16 2.24 -11.73 -38.07
N GLY A 17 1.24 -12.53 -37.64
CA GLY A 17 1.15 -13.03 -36.26
C GLY A 17 1.03 -11.90 -35.22
N VAL A 18 0.56 -10.72 -35.64
CA VAL A 18 0.48 -9.53 -34.80
C VAL A 18 -0.90 -9.48 -34.14
N TYR A 19 -0.91 -9.24 -32.84
CA TYR A 19 -2.16 -9.04 -32.11
C TYR A 19 -2.87 -7.77 -32.58
N SER A 20 -4.18 -7.85 -32.77
CA SER A 20 -4.97 -6.64 -33.02
C SER A 20 -4.98 -5.76 -31.76
N LYS A 21 -5.12 -4.44 -31.96
CA LYS A 21 -5.27 -3.51 -30.83
C LYS A 21 -6.42 -3.92 -29.90
N ALA A 22 -7.55 -4.35 -30.46
CA ALA A 22 -8.70 -4.81 -29.69
C ALA A 22 -8.39 -6.04 -28.82
N GLU A 23 -7.56 -6.96 -29.33
CA GLU A 23 -7.15 -8.15 -28.58
C GLU A 23 -6.17 -7.79 -27.45
N VAL A 24 -5.24 -6.87 -27.71
CA VAL A 24 -4.35 -6.33 -26.69
C VAL A 24 -5.14 -5.60 -25.61
N ASP A 25 -6.05 -4.71 -25.99
CA ASP A 25 -6.87 -3.92 -25.07
C ASP A 25 -7.77 -4.84 -24.23
N SER A 26 -8.38 -5.87 -24.84
CA SER A 26 -9.18 -6.87 -24.12
C SER A 26 -8.36 -7.61 -23.07
N ARG A 27 -7.16 -8.06 -23.42
CA ARG A 27 -6.25 -8.75 -22.48
C ARG A 27 -5.74 -7.84 -21.37
N VAL A 28 -5.49 -6.56 -21.68
CA VAL A 28 -5.04 -5.56 -20.69
C VAL A 28 -6.17 -5.22 -19.72
N ASN A 29 -7.37 -4.98 -20.21
CA ASN A 29 -8.55 -4.68 -19.38
C ASN A 29 -8.95 -5.88 -18.51
N ALA A 30 -8.72 -7.11 -18.98
CA ALA A 30 -8.96 -8.32 -18.21
C ALA A 30 -7.99 -8.53 -17.02
N LYS A 31 -6.88 -7.79 -16.94
CA LYS A 31 -5.86 -7.96 -15.88
C LYS A 31 -6.18 -7.23 -14.58
N GLY A 32 -7.32 -6.55 -14.47
CA GLY A 32 -7.69 -5.76 -13.30
C GLY A 32 -6.97 -4.41 -13.24
N ASN A 33 -7.39 -3.60 -12.28
CA ASN A 33 -6.84 -2.28 -12.04
C ASN A 33 -5.49 -2.37 -11.31
N LYS A 34 -4.55 -1.50 -11.66
CA LYS A 34 -3.24 -1.46 -11.00
C LYS A 34 -3.36 -0.96 -9.56
N ASN A 35 -2.74 -1.69 -8.65
CA ASN A 35 -2.56 -1.24 -7.27
C ASN A 35 -1.66 -0.01 -7.21
N THR A 36 -1.90 0.87 -6.25
CA THR A 36 -1.13 2.09 -6.00
C THR A 36 -0.53 2.05 -4.59
N ALA A 37 0.58 2.76 -4.37
CA ALA A 37 1.24 2.75 -3.08
C ALA A 37 2.13 3.97 -2.85
N ASN A 38 2.25 4.40 -1.59
CA ASN A 38 3.32 5.25 -1.09
C ASN A 38 4.23 4.41 -0.17
N ARG A 39 5.50 4.25 -0.58
CA ARG A 39 6.49 3.39 0.09
C ARG A 39 7.33 4.11 1.15
N SER A 40 6.86 5.26 1.63
CA SER A 40 7.53 6.03 2.69
C SER A 40 7.48 5.28 4.03
N ALA A 41 8.28 5.74 5.00
CA ALA A 41 8.28 5.18 6.36
C ALA A 41 6.89 5.22 7.03
N ASN A 42 6.11 6.26 6.71
CA ASN A 42 4.68 6.31 6.94
C ASN A 42 4.01 6.23 5.57
N GLY A 43 3.47 5.07 5.24
CA GLY A 43 3.09 4.73 3.88
C GLY A 43 1.77 3.99 3.79
N TRP A 44 1.38 3.67 2.56
CA TRP A 44 0.12 2.99 2.27
C TRP A 44 0.22 2.22 0.95
N TRP A 45 -0.68 1.26 0.79
CA TRP A 45 -0.93 0.50 -0.43
C TRP A 45 -2.45 0.39 -0.60
N GLU A 46 -2.92 0.60 -1.82
CA GLU A 46 -4.34 0.46 -2.19
C GLU A 46 -4.49 -0.55 -3.32
N CYS A 47 -5.43 -1.48 -3.14
CA CYS A 47 -5.83 -2.41 -4.17
C CYS A 47 -6.67 -1.70 -5.25
N GLY A 48 -6.24 -1.74 -6.51
CA GLY A 48 -6.96 -1.11 -7.61
C GLY A 48 -8.33 -1.75 -7.90
N ASP A 49 -8.49 -3.03 -7.59
CA ASP A 49 -9.72 -3.78 -7.85
C ASP A 49 -10.76 -3.64 -6.73
N THR A 50 -10.31 -3.68 -5.48
CA THR A 50 -11.21 -3.72 -4.30
C THR A 50 -11.25 -2.43 -3.51
N ASN A 51 -10.35 -1.48 -3.78
CA ASN A 51 -10.10 -0.29 -2.95
C ASN A 51 -9.71 -0.62 -1.50
N LEU A 52 -9.26 -1.85 -1.21
CA LEU A 52 -8.70 -2.18 0.10
C LEU A 52 -7.39 -1.40 0.29
N ILE A 53 -7.33 -0.61 1.35
CA ILE A 53 -6.18 0.18 1.77
C ILE A 53 -5.51 -0.55 2.93
N ILE A 54 -4.19 -0.73 2.84
CA ILE A 54 -3.32 -1.14 3.94
C ILE A 54 -2.32 -0.02 4.17
N GLN A 55 -2.22 0.50 5.39
CA GLN A 55 -1.31 1.59 5.69
C GLN A 55 -0.57 1.40 7.00
N TRP A 56 0.66 1.90 7.06
CA TRP A 56 1.56 1.76 8.19
C TRP A 56 2.11 3.10 8.61
N VAL A 57 2.26 3.27 9.91
CA VAL A 57 2.85 4.45 10.53
C VAL A 57 3.83 4.04 11.62
N ARG A 58 4.93 4.78 11.68
CA ARG A 58 5.95 4.71 12.72
C ARG A 58 5.74 5.87 13.68
N VAL A 59 5.49 5.56 14.95
CA VAL A 59 5.23 6.54 16.01
C VAL A 59 6.18 6.31 17.19
N GLN A 60 6.37 7.32 18.04
CA GLN A 60 7.31 7.23 19.17
C GLN A 60 6.71 6.41 20.31
N ALA A 61 7.46 5.43 20.85
CA ALA A 61 6.96 4.54 21.90
C ALA A 61 7.11 5.08 23.34
N GLY A 62 7.75 6.23 23.54
CA GLY A 62 7.88 6.89 24.86
C GLY A 62 6.71 7.83 25.19
N ARG A 63 5.52 7.61 24.63
CA ARG A 63 4.35 8.50 24.77
C ARG A 63 3.30 7.89 25.69
N GLN A 64 3.48 8.12 27.00
CA GLN A 64 2.48 7.77 28.02
C GLN A 64 1.27 8.73 28.05
N THR A 65 1.17 9.65 27.07
CA THR A 65 0.01 10.52 26.87
C THR A 65 -0.62 10.25 25.52
N TRP A 66 -1.94 10.40 25.44
CA TRP A 66 -2.69 10.20 24.20
C TRP A 66 -2.22 11.16 23.11
N SER A 67 -1.79 10.58 22.01
CA SER A 67 -1.26 11.30 20.86
C SER A 67 -2.07 11.00 19.63
N LYS A 68 -2.60 12.05 19.01
CA LYS A 68 -3.34 11.94 17.75
C LYS A 68 -2.37 11.85 16.58
N VAL A 69 -2.63 10.91 15.67
CA VAL A 69 -1.88 10.71 14.44
C VAL A 69 -2.85 10.70 13.27
N THR A 70 -2.52 11.47 12.23
CA THR A 70 -3.26 11.48 10.98
C THR A 70 -2.67 10.42 10.05
N TYR A 71 -3.53 9.69 9.36
CA TYR A 71 -3.08 8.71 8.39
C TYR A 71 -2.38 9.37 7.19
N PRO A 72 -1.40 8.70 6.58
CA PRO A 72 -0.83 9.13 5.30
C PRO A 72 -1.89 9.19 4.18
N PHE A 73 -2.93 8.36 4.29
CA PHE A 73 -4.04 8.29 3.35
C PHE A 73 -5.35 8.03 4.11
N ALA A 74 -6.36 8.86 3.92
CA ALA A 74 -7.64 8.66 4.59
C ALA A 74 -8.36 7.44 4.01
N PHE A 75 -8.92 6.60 4.88
CA PHE A 75 -9.86 5.57 4.48
C PHE A 75 -11.13 6.22 3.91
N LYS A 76 -11.75 5.60 2.92
CA LYS A 76 -12.88 6.16 2.17
C LYS A 76 -14.22 5.85 2.82
N ALA A 77 -14.33 4.72 3.54
CA ALA A 77 -15.57 4.20 4.08
C ALA A 77 -15.42 3.65 5.52
N HIS A 78 -14.51 2.69 5.74
CA HIS A 78 -14.43 1.96 7.00
C HIS A 78 -13.00 1.50 7.33
N VAL A 79 -12.66 1.50 8.62
CA VAL A 79 -11.48 0.81 9.13
C VAL A 79 -11.91 -0.58 9.59
N LEU A 80 -11.27 -1.62 9.04
CA LEU A 80 -11.59 -3.01 9.33
C LEU A 80 -10.79 -3.56 10.52
N GLY A 81 -9.59 -3.05 10.74
CA GLY A 81 -8.77 -3.46 11.86
C GLY A 81 -7.40 -2.80 11.88
N TYR A 82 -6.66 -3.14 12.93
CA TYR A 82 -5.28 -2.69 13.10
C TYR A 82 -4.44 -3.75 13.80
N VAL A 83 -3.13 -3.66 13.61
CA VAL A 83 -2.12 -4.36 14.40
C VAL A 83 -1.08 -3.34 14.84
N ALA A 84 -0.73 -3.39 16.11
CA ALA A 84 0.29 -2.52 16.69
C ALA A 84 1.42 -3.39 17.26
N SER A 85 2.66 -3.02 16.96
CA SER A 85 3.85 -3.75 17.39
C SER A 85 4.94 -2.79 17.81
N MET A 86 5.56 -3.09 18.95
CA MET A 86 6.73 -2.35 19.42
C MET A 86 7.96 -2.84 18.65
N ALA A 87 8.74 -1.91 18.10
CA ALA A 87 9.94 -2.21 17.35
C ALA A 87 11.20 -2.06 18.21
N SER A 88 11.15 -2.64 19.41
CA SER A 88 12.26 -2.75 20.36
C SER A 88 12.16 -4.06 21.12
N VAL A 89 13.31 -4.63 21.48
CA VAL A 89 13.45 -5.89 22.25
C VAL A 89 13.70 -5.63 23.74
N SER A 90 13.40 -4.43 24.25
CA SER A 90 13.63 -4.09 25.66
C SER A 90 12.90 -5.08 26.56
N THR A 91 13.60 -5.65 27.55
CA THR A 91 13.08 -6.64 28.51
C THR A 91 12.07 -6.07 29.53
N GLY A 92 11.68 -4.80 29.39
CA GLY A 92 10.70 -4.15 30.24
C GLY A 92 9.26 -4.35 29.73
N THR A 93 8.29 -4.36 30.65
CA THR A 93 6.86 -4.39 30.33
C THR A 93 6.50 -3.17 29.49
N GLY A 94 6.30 -3.36 28.19
CA GLY A 94 5.80 -2.35 27.27
C GLY A 94 4.30 -2.52 27.06
N HIS A 95 3.60 -1.41 26.78
CA HIS A 95 2.23 -1.46 26.29
C HIS A 95 2.08 -0.59 25.05
N THR A 96 1.14 -0.95 24.19
CA THR A 96 0.71 -0.14 23.07
C THR A 96 -0.80 -0.27 22.97
N VAL A 97 -1.49 0.87 23.04
CA VAL A 97 -2.95 0.93 22.96
C VAL A 97 -3.32 1.94 21.88
N VAL A 98 -4.27 1.55 21.04
CA VAL A 98 -4.86 2.39 19.99
C VAL A 98 -6.34 2.57 20.29
N ARG A 99 -6.84 3.80 20.12
CA ARG A 99 -8.25 4.13 20.31
C ARG A 99 -8.69 5.25 19.36
N ASN A 100 -9.98 5.61 19.42
CA ASN A 100 -10.56 6.72 18.67
C ASN A 100 -10.19 6.65 17.18
N VAL A 101 -10.27 5.44 16.62
CA VAL A 101 -9.96 5.16 15.22
C VAL A 101 -11.07 5.76 14.37
N THR A 102 -10.71 6.71 13.50
CA THR A 102 -11.58 7.32 12.50
C THR A 102 -11.08 6.98 11.11
N LEU A 103 -11.69 7.57 10.07
CA LEU A 103 -11.23 7.39 8.68
C LEU A 103 -9.93 8.16 8.37
N SER A 104 -9.62 9.21 9.12
CA SER A 104 -8.49 10.10 8.85
C SER A 104 -7.44 10.12 9.97
N SER A 105 -7.76 9.60 11.16
CA SER A 105 -6.86 9.64 12.30
C SER A 105 -7.12 8.53 13.30
N PHE A 106 -6.19 8.38 14.24
CA PHE A 106 -6.35 7.58 15.43
C PHE A 106 -5.58 8.23 16.58
N GLU A 107 -5.84 7.76 17.81
CA GLU A 107 -5.03 8.09 18.97
C GLU A 107 -4.26 6.85 19.43
N TYR A 108 -3.03 7.05 19.89
CA TYR A 108 -2.25 6.00 20.53
C TYR A 108 -1.62 6.47 21.83
N GLN A 109 -1.34 5.48 22.66
CA GLN A 109 -0.47 5.59 23.82
C GLN A 109 0.48 4.39 23.78
N ALA A 110 1.76 4.65 24.01
CA ALA A 110 2.77 3.62 24.07
C ALA A 110 3.79 4.00 25.14
N GLY A 111 4.25 3.02 25.92
CA GLY A 111 5.24 3.26 26.97
C GLY A 111 6.08 2.03 27.26
N THR A 112 7.34 2.27 27.62
CA THR A 112 8.28 1.31 28.22
C THR A 112 8.59 1.72 29.66
N ALA A 113 9.06 0.76 30.47
CA ALA A 113 9.46 1.01 31.86
C ALA A 113 10.75 1.84 32.00
N SER A 114 11.61 1.85 30.96
CA SER A 114 12.84 2.66 30.90
C SER A 114 12.79 3.63 29.72
N ASN A 115 13.03 4.90 30.02
CA ASN A 115 13.09 6.05 29.13
C ASN A 115 14.41 6.15 28.33
N ASP A 116 15.31 5.17 28.46
CA ASP A 116 16.66 5.19 27.87
C ASP A 116 16.77 4.53 26.48
N GLU A 117 15.73 3.87 25.99
CA GLU A 117 15.66 3.52 24.57
C GLU A 117 14.88 4.61 23.83
N THR A 118 15.13 4.77 22.53
CA THR A 118 14.28 5.57 21.63
C THR A 118 13.36 4.66 20.80
N PRO A 119 12.51 3.81 21.42
CA PRO A 119 11.72 2.84 20.70
C PRO A 119 10.65 3.53 19.86
N PHE A 120 10.23 2.84 18.81
CA PHE A 120 9.10 3.23 17.98
C PHE A 120 8.08 2.11 17.93
N VAL A 121 6.82 2.47 17.75
CA VAL A 121 5.73 1.54 17.47
C VAL A 121 5.43 1.61 15.99
N HIS A 122 5.33 0.44 15.36
CA HIS A 122 4.68 0.30 14.06
C HIS A 122 3.21 -0.05 14.25
N ILE A 123 2.34 0.77 13.69
CA ILE A 123 0.90 0.53 13.68
C ILE A 123 0.47 0.41 12.24
N MET A 124 -0.11 -0.73 11.90
CA MET A 124 -0.67 -1.00 10.58
C MET A 124 -2.18 -1.07 10.69
N PHE A 125 -2.88 -0.43 9.76
CA PHE A 125 -4.33 -0.43 9.63
C PHE A 125 -4.72 -0.97 8.27
N TRP A 126 -5.90 -1.59 8.18
CA TRP A 126 -6.51 -1.93 6.92
C TRP A 126 -7.99 -1.58 6.91
N GLY A 127 -8.51 -1.26 5.72
CA GLY A 127 -9.84 -0.70 5.54
C GLY A 127 -10.13 -0.36 4.09
N GLN A 128 -11.26 0.29 3.85
CA GLN A 128 -11.63 0.87 2.55
C GLN A 128 -11.90 2.34 2.71
#